data_AF-A0A3A0BSN2-F1
#
_entry.id   AF-A0A3A0BSN2-F1
#
_cell.length_a   1.000
_cell.length_b   1.000
_cell.length_c   1.000
_cell.angle_alpha   90.00
_cell.angle_beta   90.00
_cell.angle_gamma   90.00
#
_symmetry.space_group_name_H-M   'P 1'
#
loop_
_entity.id
_entity.type
_entity.pdbx_description
1 polymer ?
#
loop_
_entity_poly.entity_id
_entity_poly.type
_entity_poly.pdbx_seq_one_letter_code
_entity_poly.pdbx_strand_id
1 'polypeptide(L)'
;MSPKEPPDPKPVVTRNSSEFKLDLYASILQEELVVFAVQVLQADGSSAQVEDVVSICFRFFPHSFALKNYFYWPDSALAVRRLHEAREKGLLKGNPVDGFEVKVQGRKAAKLTAKALGVSFPVPPKPEVVAPVVEMPAPVAEKKEEAQAPVKDVRPVAGGSRADKSRVRKKVVKKRAAKPKKKIAKPIPKKKPAPKKKAVQPVLKTKAPVKPVAKMKAKPAPQARAQGKQKRASKKAKATQPAGVLNPPWAKIKAPAPATGPKIREEARQVAQKAAPVVISKEEKEKAAKVVRQVERSDAFRHYKKNGRKARISEFEFRDMLFTTMETSSETLKRNVDAFKRYAVMRERADLAAFLDFCEEHFAALLKPKAKFKR
;
A
#
# COMPACT_ATOMS: atom_id res chain seq x y z
N MET A 1 -25.57 -61.19 4.18
CA MET A 1 -24.92 -59.93 3.77
C MET A 1 -25.22 -58.89 4.82
N SER A 2 -24.25 -58.53 5.66
CA SER A 2 -24.46 -57.51 6.69
C SER A 2 -24.76 -56.16 6.03
N PRO A 3 -25.84 -55.46 6.41
CA PRO A 3 -26.11 -54.13 5.89
C PRO A 3 -24.92 -53.22 6.23
N LYS A 4 -24.32 -52.65 5.19
CA LYS A 4 -23.22 -51.69 5.30
C LYS A 4 -23.78 -50.45 6.00
N GLU A 5 -23.33 -50.20 7.24
CA GLU A 5 -23.72 -49.00 7.98
C GLU A 5 -23.50 -47.75 7.11
N PRO A 6 -24.46 -46.82 7.09
CA PRO A 6 -24.31 -45.57 6.37
C PRO A 6 -23.12 -44.80 6.94
N PRO A 7 -22.27 -44.19 6.09
CA PRO A 7 -21.12 -43.43 6.55
C PRO A 7 -21.60 -42.25 7.41
N ASP A 8 -20.95 -42.06 8.58
CA ASP A 8 -21.25 -40.94 9.47
C ASP A 8 -21.24 -39.60 8.72
N PRO A 9 -22.21 -38.70 9.00
CA PRO A 9 -22.28 -37.41 8.34
C PRO A 9 -21.02 -36.60 8.64
N LYS A 10 -20.35 -36.13 7.59
CA LYS A 10 -19.16 -35.30 7.73
C LYS A 10 -19.50 -34.00 8.44
N PRO A 11 -18.61 -33.50 9.33
CA PRO A 11 -18.83 -32.24 10.02
C PRO A 11 -18.98 -31.10 9.00
N VAL A 12 -20.06 -30.35 9.12
CA VAL A 12 -20.33 -29.15 8.32
C VAL A 12 -19.60 -27.98 8.95
N VAL A 13 -18.76 -27.29 8.16
CA VAL A 13 -18.06 -26.10 8.63
C VAL A 13 -19.02 -24.92 8.61
N THR A 14 -19.08 -24.21 9.73
CA THR A 14 -19.75 -22.93 9.85
C THR A 14 -18.74 -21.89 10.34
N ARG A 15 -19.09 -20.60 10.29
CA ARG A 15 -18.34 -19.53 10.97
C ARG A 15 -17.92 -19.87 12.40
N ASN A 16 -18.73 -20.68 13.08
CA ASN A 16 -18.60 -21.03 14.49
C ASN A 16 -17.91 -22.38 14.76
N SER A 17 -17.30 -23.02 13.76
CA SER A 17 -16.50 -24.24 13.95
C SER A 17 -15.21 -24.00 14.76
N SER A 18 -14.85 -24.97 15.59
CA SER A 18 -13.63 -24.96 16.41
C SER A 18 -12.34 -24.88 15.58
N GLU A 19 -11.24 -24.52 16.22
CA GLU A 19 -9.89 -24.52 15.63
C GLU A 19 -9.55 -25.89 15.00
N PHE A 20 -8.87 -25.87 13.84
CA PHE A 20 -8.33 -27.09 13.24
C PHE A 20 -7.02 -27.49 13.93
N LYS A 21 -6.69 -28.79 13.93
CA LYS A 21 -5.39 -29.25 14.41
C LYS A 21 -4.28 -28.82 13.47
N LEU A 22 -3.15 -28.36 14.02
CA LEU A 22 -1.98 -27.88 13.29
C LEU A 22 -1.54 -28.83 12.17
N ASP A 23 -1.49 -30.13 12.48
CA ASP A 23 -1.00 -31.17 11.55
C ASP A 23 -1.82 -31.24 10.25
N LEU A 24 -3.10 -30.88 10.28
CA LEU A 24 -3.99 -30.97 9.13
C LEU A 24 -3.75 -29.84 8.11
N TYR A 25 -3.41 -28.64 8.59
CA TYR A 25 -3.24 -27.47 7.72
C TYR A 25 -1.80 -27.04 7.52
N ALA A 26 -0.84 -27.59 8.25
CA ALA A 26 0.58 -27.26 8.10
C ALA A 26 1.12 -27.54 6.70
N SER A 27 0.57 -28.54 5.99
CA SER A 27 0.97 -28.89 4.62
C SER A 27 0.23 -28.10 3.53
N ILE A 28 -0.78 -27.32 3.89
CA ILE A 28 -1.63 -26.59 2.94
C ILE A 28 -1.05 -25.19 2.71
N LEU A 29 -1.09 -24.71 1.47
CA LEU A 29 -0.63 -23.36 1.16
C LEU A 29 -1.51 -22.32 1.84
N GLN A 30 -0.89 -21.29 2.41
CA GLN A 30 -1.61 -20.22 3.11
C GLN A 30 -2.63 -19.51 2.20
N GLU A 31 -2.34 -19.37 0.91
CA GLU A 31 -3.29 -18.78 -0.06
C GLU A 31 -4.58 -19.62 -0.19
N GLU A 32 -4.46 -20.95 -0.15
CA GLU A 32 -5.61 -21.86 -0.22
C GLU A 32 -6.43 -21.83 1.07
N LEU A 33 -5.77 -21.66 2.23
CA LEU A 33 -6.44 -21.45 3.52
C LEU A 33 -7.26 -20.15 3.52
N VAL A 34 -6.73 -19.07 2.94
CA VAL A 34 -7.48 -17.81 2.78
C VAL A 34 -8.68 -17.99 1.85
N VAL A 35 -8.51 -18.67 0.72
CA VAL A 35 -9.63 -18.95 -0.21
C VAL A 35 -10.71 -19.80 0.46
N PHE A 36 -10.31 -20.76 1.30
CA PHE A 36 -11.22 -21.55 2.12
C PHE A 36 -11.99 -20.67 3.11
N ALA A 37 -11.33 -19.75 3.82
CA ALA A 37 -11.98 -18.82 4.75
C ALA A 37 -13.03 -17.93 4.05
N VAL A 38 -12.70 -17.38 2.88
CA VAL A 38 -13.65 -16.60 2.07
C VAL A 38 -14.85 -17.48 1.66
N GLN A 39 -14.62 -18.73 1.27
CA GLN A 39 -15.71 -19.65 0.90
C GLN A 39 -16.65 -19.96 2.06
N VAL A 40 -16.13 -20.07 3.29
CA VAL A 40 -16.96 -20.25 4.50
C VAL A 40 -17.83 -19.02 4.75
N LEU A 41 -17.26 -17.82 4.71
CA LEU A 41 -18.01 -16.57 4.88
C LEU A 41 -19.17 -16.43 3.87
N GLN A 42 -18.93 -16.84 2.63
CA GLN A 42 -19.96 -16.83 1.58
C GLN A 42 -21.06 -17.87 1.78
N ALA A 43 -20.70 -19.06 2.28
CA ALA A 43 -21.67 -20.10 2.58
C ALA A 43 -22.62 -19.66 3.70
N ASP A 44 -22.13 -18.84 4.63
CA ASP A 44 -22.90 -18.22 5.70
C ASP A 44 -23.65 -16.95 5.27
N GLY A 45 -23.58 -16.56 3.99
CA GLY A 45 -24.22 -15.35 3.45
C GLY A 45 -23.62 -14.03 3.93
N SER A 46 -22.46 -14.04 4.59
CA SER A 46 -21.77 -12.84 5.07
C SER A 46 -20.91 -12.20 3.97
N SER A 47 -20.77 -10.87 4.01
CA SER A 47 -19.82 -10.17 3.13
C SER A 47 -18.39 -10.53 3.54
N ALA A 48 -17.58 -11.04 2.63
CA ALA A 48 -16.19 -11.38 2.94
C ALA A 48 -15.30 -10.12 2.88
N GLN A 49 -15.45 -9.23 3.87
CA GLN A 49 -14.56 -8.10 4.06
C GLN A 49 -13.21 -8.54 4.61
N VAL A 50 -12.21 -7.65 4.57
CA VAL A 50 -10.83 -8.00 4.97
C VAL A 50 -10.79 -8.44 6.43
N GLU A 51 -11.49 -7.72 7.30
CA GLU A 51 -11.55 -7.93 8.74
C GLU A 51 -12.17 -9.28 9.08
N ASP A 52 -13.27 -9.62 8.40
CA ASP A 52 -13.93 -10.92 8.55
C ASP A 52 -13.02 -12.06 8.07
N VAL A 53 -12.34 -11.88 6.94
CA VAL A 53 -11.40 -12.89 6.43
C VAL A 53 -10.24 -13.10 7.39
N VAL A 54 -9.66 -12.02 7.94
CA VAL A 54 -8.58 -12.10 8.94
C VAL A 54 -9.05 -12.84 10.18
N SER A 55 -10.23 -12.49 10.68
CA SER A 55 -10.84 -13.13 11.85
C SER A 55 -11.04 -14.63 11.65
N ILE A 56 -11.58 -15.04 10.49
CA ILE A 56 -11.79 -16.46 10.18
C ILE A 56 -10.47 -17.21 9.97
N CYS A 57 -9.50 -16.60 9.28
CA CYS A 57 -8.18 -17.23 9.08
C CYS A 57 -7.49 -17.48 10.42
N PHE A 58 -7.50 -16.49 11.32
CA PHE A 58 -6.90 -16.64 12.65
C PHE A 58 -7.65 -17.66 13.50
N ARG A 59 -8.97 -17.64 13.46
CA ARG A 59 -9.80 -18.56 14.25
C ARG A 59 -9.66 -20.03 13.81
N PHE A 60 -9.57 -20.29 12.51
CA PHE A 60 -9.40 -21.65 11.99
C PHE A 60 -7.96 -22.14 12.02
N PHE A 61 -7.00 -21.24 11.78
CA PHE A 61 -5.60 -21.58 11.57
C PHE A 61 -4.65 -20.63 12.34
N PRO A 62 -4.77 -20.52 13.67
CA PRO A 62 -4.07 -19.49 14.44
C PRO A 62 -2.56 -19.62 14.31
N HIS A 63 -1.99 -20.83 14.27
CA HIS A 63 -0.55 -21.00 14.14
C HIS A 63 0.02 -20.48 12.81
N SER A 64 -0.79 -20.46 11.74
CA SER A 64 -0.37 -19.96 10.42
C SER A 64 -0.60 -18.46 10.24
N PHE A 65 -1.57 -17.89 10.96
CA PHE A 65 -2.00 -16.49 10.83
C PHE A 65 -1.86 -15.69 12.13
N ALA A 66 -1.05 -16.15 13.08
CA ALA A 66 -0.66 -15.40 14.27
C ALA A 66 0.71 -14.74 14.08
N LEU A 67 0.95 -13.68 14.85
CA LEU A 67 2.27 -13.08 14.95
C LEU A 67 3.25 -14.03 15.65
N LYS A 68 4.49 -14.15 15.14
CA LYS A 68 5.51 -15.11 15.62
C LYS A 68 5.80 -15.06 17.14
N ASN A 69 5.65 -13.88 17.75
CA ASN A 69 5.89 -13.67 19.18
C ASN A 69 4.60 -13.41 19.97
N TYR A 70 3.44 -13.41 19.30
CA TYR A 70 2.15 -13.08 19.88
C TYR A 70 1.08 -14.02 19.31
N PHE A 71 1.11 -15.28 19.75
CA PHE A 71 0.24 -16.35 19.24
C PHE A 71 -1.27 -16.07 19.37
N TYR A 72 -1.67 -15.23 20.33
CA TYR A 72 -3.07 -14.83 20.54
C TYR A 72 -3.52 -13.65 19.68
N TRP A 73 -2.63 -13.11 18.84
CA TRP A 73 -2.90 -11.93 18.03
C TRP A 73 -2.81 -12.25 16.54
N PRO A 74 -3.85 -11.90 15.75
CA PRO A 74 -3.84 -12.16 14.32
C PRO A 74 -2.79 -11.31 13.58
N ASP A 75 -2.05 -11.92 12.67
CA ASP A 75 -1.20 -11.25 11.68
C ASP A 75 -2.04 -10.83 10.48
N SER A 76 -2.72 -9.69 10.62
CA SER A 76 -3.58 -9.13 9.57
C SER A 76 -2.81 -8.82 8.30
N ALA A 77 -1.56 -8.38 8.40
CA ALA A 77 -0.72 -8.06 7.26
C ALA A 77 -0.40 -9.30 6.43
N LEU A 78 -0.14 -10.44 7.07
CA LEU A 78 0.06 -11.72 6.40
C LEU A 78 -1.22 -12.17 5.68
N ALA A 79 -2.35 -12.17 6.38
CA ALA A 79 -3.64 -12.55 5.79
C ALA A 79 -4.00 -11.70 4.56
N VAL A 80 -3.84 -10.37 4.65
CA VAL A 80 -4.07 -9.43 3.53
C VAL A 80 -3.12 -9.71 2.36
N ARG A 81 -1.83 -9.98 2.62
CA ARG A 81 -0.87 -10.33 1.57
C ARG A 81 -1.29 -11.59 0.82
N ARG A 82 -1.66 -12.66 1.55
CA ARG A 82 -2.11 -13.92 0.95
C ARG A 82 -3.44 -13.78 0.22
N LEU A 83 -4.33 -12.90 0.70
CA LEU A 83 -5.58 -12.55 0.02
C LEU A 83 -5.31 -11.88 -1.34
N HIS A 84 -4.35 -10.96 -1.41
CA HIS A 84 -3.92 -10.35 -2.67
C HIS A 84 -3.27 -11.36 -3.63
N GLU A 85 -2.40 -12.24 -3.13
CA GLU A 85 -1.80 -13.31 -3.95
C GLU A 85 -2.85 -14.26 -4.53
N ALA A 86 -3.87 -14.64 -3.74
CA ALA A 86 -4.99 -15.46 -4.21
C ALA A 86 -5.83 -14.73 -5.28
N ARG A 87 -6.00 -13.41 -5.16
CA ARG A 87 -6.65 -12.56 -6.17
C ARG A 87 -5.84 -12.48 -7.46
N GLU A 88 -4.53 -12.29 -7.37
CA GLU A 88 -3.62 -12.27 -8.53
C GLU A 88 -3.59 -13.61 -9.28
N LYS A 89 -3.64 -14.72 -8.55
CA LYS A 89 -3.78 -16.08 -9.11
C LYS A 89 -5.15 -16.34 -9.75
N GLY A 90 -6.10 -15.42 -9.63
CA GLY A 90 -7.44 -15.57 -10.18
C GLY A 90 -8.33 -16.56 -9.41
N LEU A 91 -8.00 -16.86 -8.16
CA LEU A 91 -8.86 -17.66 -7.27
C LEU A 91 -10.00 -16.82 -6.69
N LEU A 92 -9.74 -15.52 -6.49
CA LEU A 92 -10.69 -14.55 -5.95
C LEU A 92 -10.95 -13.39 -6.93
N LYS A 93 -12.10 -12.73 -6.79
CA LYS A 93 -12.39 -11.38 -7.32
C LYS A 93 -12.82 -10.47 -6.15
N GLY A 94 -12.80 -9.16 -6.36
CA GLY A 94 -13.25 -8.19 -5.37
C GLY A 94 -12.19 -7.17 -4.98
N ASN A 95 -12.52 -6.39 -3.95
CA ASN A 95 -11.80 -5.23 -3.45
C ASN A 95 -12.03 -5.12 -1.93
N PRO A 96 -11.10 -4.57 -1.12
CA PRO A 96 -11.32 -4.42 0.32
C PRO A 96 -12.61 -3.71 0.74
N VAL A 97 -13.13 -2.78 -0.08
CA VAL A 97 -14.36 -2.03 0.21
C VAL A 97 -15.61 -2.88 -0.06
N ASP A 98 -15.67 -3.52 -1.24
CA ASP A 98 -16.84 -4.26 -1.70
C ASP A 98 -16.88 -5.71 -1.18
N GLY A 99 -15.78 -6.16 -0.55
CA GLY A 99 -15.56 -7.54 -0.16
C GLY A 99 -14.99 -8.41 -1.28
N PHE A 100 -14.74 -9.67 -0.93
CA PHE A 100 -14.14 -10.66 -1.82
C PHE A 100 -15.12 -11.77 -2.19
N GLU A 101 -15.02 -12.26 -3.42
CA GLU A 101 -15.84 -13.35 -3.92
C GLU A 101 -15.01 -14.48 -4.51
N VAL A 102 -15.37 -15.73 -4.21
CA VAL A 102 -14.66 -16.91 -4.69
C VAL A 102 -15.05 -17.22 -6.13
N LYS A 103 -14.06 -17.23 -7.04
CA LYS A 103 -14.24 -17.63 -8.44
C LYS A 103 -14.38 -19.16 -8.58
N VAL A 104 -14.76 -19.64 -9.76
CA VAL A 104 -14.89 -21.09 -10.05
C VAL A 104 -13.61 -21.87 -9.73
N GLN A 105 -12.43 -21.31 -10.03
CA GLN A 105 -11.14 -21.92 -9.67
C GLN A 105 -10.91 -21.93 -8.16
N GLY A 106 -11.19 -20.82 -7.47
CA GLY A 106 -11.13 -20.74 -6.01
C GLY A 106 -12.06 -21.73 -5.33
N ARG A 107 -13.26 -21.99 -5.86
CA ARG A 107 -14.19 -22.98 -5.32
C ARG A 107 -13.62 -24.40 -5.40
N LYS A 108 -12.86 -24.72 -6.45
CA LYS A 108 -12.17 -26.02 -6.56
C LYS A 108 -11.05 -26.12 -5.52
N ALA A 109 -10.24 -25.07 -5.37
CA ALA A 109 -9.20 -25.01 -4.35
C ALA A 109 -9.78 -25.17 -2.94
N ALA A 110 -10.82 -24.38 -2.60
CA ALA A 110 -11.52 -24.48 -1.32
C ALA A 110 -12.05 -25.89 -1.04
N LYS A 111 -12.61 -26.58 -2.05
CA LYS A 111 -13.07 -27.98 -1.92
C LYS A 111 -11.92 -28.96 -1.65
N LEU A 112 -10.76 -28.75 -2.28
CA LEU A 112 -9.57 -29.57 -2.02
C LEU A 112 -9.04 -29.33 -0.60
N THR A 113 -8.99 -28.07 -0.17
CA THR A 113 -8.63 -27.68 1.20
C THR A 113 -9.60 -28.29 2.21
N ALA A 114 -10.90 -28.19 1.98
CA ALA A 114 -11.92 -28.79 2.85
C ALA A 114 -11.74 -30.32 2.97
N LYS A 115 -11.45 -30.99 1.86
CA LYS A 115 -11.16 -32.43 1.85
C LYS A 115 -9.91 -32.76 2.67
N ALA A 116 -8.84 -31.97 2.56
CA ALA A 116 -7.61 -32.14 3.34
C ALA A 116 -7.84 -31.91 4.84
N LEU A 117 -8.72 -30.96 5.18
CA LEU A 117 -9.15 -30.67 6.56
C LEU A 117 -10.18 -31.67 7.11
N GLY A 118 -10.68 -32.61 6.29
CA GLY A 118 -11.67 -33.59 6.71
C GLY A 118 -13.09 -33.02 6.88
N VAL A 119 -13.39 -31.89 6.24
CA VAL A 119 -14.66 -31.17 6.41
C VAL A 119 -15.42 -31.00 5.09
N SER A 120 -16.74 -30.79 5.18
CA SER A 120 -17.59 -30.49 4.04
C SER A 120 -18.28 -29.14 4.17
N PHE A 121 -18.42 -28.44 3.05
CA PHE A 121 -19.23 -27.23 2.98
C PHE A 121 -20.72 -27.57 2.97
N PRO A 122 -21.58 -26.73 3.57
CA PRO A 122 -23.01 -26.87 3.39
C PRO A 122 -23.34 -26.79 1.89
N VAL A 123 -24.12 -27.75 1.41
CA VAL A 123 -24.65 -27.69 0.05
C VAL A 123 -25.59 -26.49 0.02
N PRO A 124 -25.35 -25.46 -0.81
CA PRO A 124 -26.30 -24.36 -0.91
C PRO A 124 -27.66 -24.97 -1.23
N PRO A 125 -28.75 -24.50 -0.56
CA PRO A 125 -30.07 -25.03 -0.82
C PRO A 125 -30.26 -24.99 -2.33
N LYS A 126 -30.46 -26.17 -2.95
CA LYS A 126 -30.78 -26.22 -4.37
C LYS A 126 -31.95 -25.26 -4.50
N PRO A 127 -31.86 -24.20 -5.33
CA PRO A 127 -32.98 -23.31 -5.53
C PRO A 127 -34.12 -24.25 -5.90
N GLU A 128 -35.07 -24.37 -4.97
CA GLU A 128 -36.25 -25.17 -5.17
C GLU A 128 -36.80 -24.59 -6.45
N VAL A 129 -36.78 -25.40 -7.52
CA VAL A 129 -37.27 -24.97 -8.81
C VAL A 129 -38.75 -24.83 -8.54
N VAL A 130 -39.15 -23.64 -8.08
CA VAL A 130 -40.53 -23.21 -8.03
C VAL A 130 -40.91 -23.34 -9.48
N ALA A 131 -41.61 -24.44 -9.78
CA ALA A 131 -42.09 -24.71 -11.13
C ALA A 131 -42.73 -23.40 -11.56
N PRO A 132 -42.38 -22.86 -12.74
CA PRO A 132 -42.92 -21.59 -13.20
C PRO A 132 -44.43 -21.70 -13.03
N VAL A 133 -44.96 -20.94 -12.07
CA VAL A 133 -46.39 -20.84 -11.87
C VAL A 133 -46.86 -20.31 -13.21
N VAL A 134 -47.52 -21.17 -13.97
CA VAL A 134 -48.12 -20.83 -15.26
C VAL A 134 -49.11 -19.73 -14.94
N GLU A 135 -48.70 -18.48 -15.10
CA GLU A 135 -49.59 -17.33 -15.04
C GLU A 135 -50.64 -17.57 -16.12
N MET A 136 -51.84 -17.93 -15.65
CA MET A 136 -53.03 -17.89 -16.49
C MET A 136 -53.16 -16.47 -17.04
N PRO A 137 -53.35 -16.30 -18.36
CA PRO A 137 -53.51 -14.98 -18.95
C PRO A 137 -54.79 -14.33 -18.40
N ALA A 138 -54.62 -13.27 -17.60
CA ALA A 138 -55.72 -12.42 -17.19
C ALA A 138 -56.21 -11.57 -18.38
N PRO A 139 -57.53 -11.31 -18.48
CA PRO A 139 -58.16 -10.75 -19.67
C PRO A 139 -57.97 -9.24 -19.82
N VAL A 140 -58.02 -8.83 -21.08
CA VAL A 140 -57.95 -7.47 -21.64
C VAL A 140 -59.16 -6.62 -21.22
N ALA A 141 -58.92 -5.48 -20.58
CA ALA A 141 -59.78 -4.27 -20.52
C ALA A 141 -58.99 -3.20 -19.73
N GLU A 142 -59.01 -1.89 -19.96
CA GLU A 142 -59.68 -1.01 -20.90
C GLU A 142 -58.91 0.33 -20.87
N LYS A 143 -58.92 1.06 -21.98
CA LYS A 143 -58.46 2.46 -22.07
C LYS A 143 -59.29 3.36 -21.14
N LYS A 144 -58.63 4.26 -20.41
CA LYS A 144 -59.22 5.59 -20.16
C LYS A 144 -58.17 6.70 -20.13
N GLU A 145 -58.42 7.63 -21.04
CA GLU A 145 -57.88 8.96 -21.24
C GLU A 145 -58.47 9.92 -20.20
N GLU A 146 -57.66 10.75 -19.53
CA GLU A 146 -58.03 12.15 -19.25
C GLU A 146 -56.84 12.99 -18.80
N ALA A 147 -56.81 14.21 -19.31
CA ALA A 147 -55.84 15.27 -19.07
C ALA A 147 -56.06 15.98 -17.72
N GLN A 148 -55.01 16.64 -17.21
CA GLN A 148 -54.98 18.09 -16.88
C GLN A 148 -53.76 18.45 -16.01
N ALA A 149 -53.03 19.49 -16.45
CA ALA A 149 -52.17 20.35 -15.63
C ALA A 149 -53.03 21.54 -15.08
N PRO A 150 -52.53 22.60 -14.38
CA PRO A 150 -51.18 22.92 -13.89
C PRO A 150 -51.13 23.60 -12.47
N VAL A 151 -49.94 24.10 -12.11
CA VAL A 151 -49.60 25.26 -11.21
C VAL A 151 -49.30 25.01 -9.72
N LYS A 152 -48.06 25.35 -9.29
CA LYS A 152 -47.66 26.39 -8.30
C LYS A 152 -46.23 26.11 -7.78
N ASP A 153 -45.24 26.90 -8.20
CA ASP A 153 -44.74 28.09 -7.51
C ASP A 153 -44.10 27.82 -6.14
N VAL A 154 -42.76 27.66 -6.11
CA VAL A 154 -41.94 28.07 -4.95
C VAL A 154 -40.65 28.73 -5.45
N ARG A 155 -40.49 30.00 -5.06
CA ARG A 155 -39.38 30.92 -5.29
C ARG A 155 -38.01 30.40 -4.80
N PRO A 156 -36.89 30.82 -5.44
CA PRO A 156 -35.59 30.95 -4.81
C PRO A 156 -35.36 32.38 -4.27
N VAL A 157 -34.85 32.50 -3.05
CA VAL A 157 -34.43 33.78 -2.45
C VAL A 157 -33.03 34.14 -2.94
N ALA A 158 -32.90 35.40 -3.38
CA ALA A 158 -31.69 36.03 -3.87
C ALA A 158 -30.87 36.71 -2.75
N GLY A 159 -29.57 36.91 -3.03
CA GLY A 159 -28.67 37.88 -2.39
C GLY A 159 -27.34 37.26 -1.96
N GLY A 160 -26.15 37.66 -2.44
CA GLY A 160 -25.77 38.76 -3.33
C GLY A 160 -24.30 38.65 -3.78
N SER A 161 -24.08 39.08 -5.03
CA SER A 161 -22.97 39.88 -5.56
C SER A 161 -21.57 39.84 -4.92
N ARG A 162 -20.57 39.44 -5.73
CA ARG A 162 -19.52 40.37 -6.21
C ARG A 162 -18.77 39.86 -7.44
N ALA A 163 -18.48 40.80 -8.31
CA ALA A 163 -17.93 40.68 -9.66
C ALA A 163 -16.45 40.25 -9.69
N ASP A 164 -16.03 39.53 -10.74
CA ASP A 164 -14.90 39.94 -11.59
C ASP A 164 -14.86 39.14 -12.91
N LYS A 165 -14.04 39.66 -13.82
CA LYS A 165 -14.19 39.78 -15.26
C LYS A 165 -14.00 38.53 -16.12
N SER A 166 -14.82 38.51 -17.18
CA SER A 166 -14.56 38.10 -18.56
C SER A 166 -13.19 37.47 -18.90
N ARG A 167 -13.22 36.21 -19.34
CA ARG A 167 -12.28 35.74 -20.38
C ARG A 167 -12.93 34.76 -21.34
N VAL A 168 -13.07 35.27 -22.56
CA VAL A 168 -13.52 34.67 -23.81
C VAL A 168 -12.97 33.24 -24.00
N ARG A 169 -13.87 32.25 -24.10
CA ARG A 169 -13.57 30.89 -24.57
C ARG A 169 -13.91 30.78 -26.06
N LYS A 170 -12.87 30.79 -26.91
CA LYS A 170 -12.96 30.31 -28.30
C LYS A 170 -13.19 28.80 -28.31
N LYS A 171 -14.38 28.38 -28.76
CA LYS A 171 -14.67 27.00 -29.19
C LYS A 171 -13.91 26.75 -30.51
N VAL A 172 -12.94 25.84 -30.50
CA VAL A 172 -12.42 25.22 -31.73
C VAL A 172 -12.97 23.81 -31.79
N VAL A 173 -13.92 23.63 -32.70
CA VAL A 173 -14.47 22.34 -33.12
C VAL A 173 -13.36 21.58 -33.85
N LYS A 174 -12.89 20.46 -33.27
CA LYS A 174 -11.97 19.54 -33.95
C LYS A 174 -12.71 18.26 -34.30
N LYS A 175 -13.27 18.26 -35.52
CA LYS A 175 -13.72 17.09 -36.27
C LYS A 175 -12.59 16.04 -36.27
N ARG A 176 -12.76 14.90 -35.61
CA ARG A 176 -11.86 13.74 -35.76
C ARG A 176 -12.50 12.80 -36.77
N ALA A 177 -11.84 12.71 -37.93
CA ALA A 177 -12.12 11.75 -38.97
C ALA A 177 -11.93 10.31 -38.46
N ALA A 178 -12.86 9.44 -38.82
CA ALA A 178 -12.81 8.01 -38.61
C ALA A 178 -11.62 7.40 -39.37
N LYS A 179 -10.79 6.62 -38.68
CA LYS A 179 -9.75 5.79 -39.30
C LYS A 179 -10.33 4.42 -39.68
N PRO A 180 -9.98 3.86 -40.85
CA PRO A 180 -10.46 2.56 -41.29
C PRO A 180 -9.84 1.40 -40.49
N LYS A 181 -10.69 0.42 -40.15
CA LYS A 181 -10.33 -0.83 -39.48
C LYS A 181 -9.42 -1.67 -40.39
N LYS A 182 -8.14 -1.78 -40.05
CA LYS A 182 -7.21 -2.74 -40.65
C LYS A 182 -7.48 -4.12 -40.05
N LYS A 183 -7.91 -5.08 -40.87
CA LYS A 183 -8.09 -6.49 -40.52
C LYS A 183 -6.71 -7.07 -40.17
N ILE A 184 -6.51 -7.45 -38.91
CA ILE A 184 -5.32 -8.20 -38.47
C ILE A 184 -5.64 -9.69 -38.67
N ALA A 185 -4.91 -10.32 -39.60
CA ALA A 185 -4.93 -11.75 -39.82
C ALA A 185 -4.40 -12.49 -38.58
N LYS A 186 -5.09 -13.56 -38.18
CA LYS A 186 -4.70 -14.44 -37.08
C LYS A 186 -3.44 -15.22 -37.46
N PRO A 187 -2.36 -15.21 -36.66
CA PRO A 187 -1.24 -16.09 -36.88
C PRO A 187 -1.57 -17.53 -36.46
N ILE A 188 -1.30 -18.45 -37.36
CA ILE A 188 -1.42 -19.91 -37.23
C ILE A 188 -0.47 -20.40 -36.11
N PRO A 189 -0.95 -21.18 -35.12
CA PRO A 189 -0.07 -21.75 -34.09
C PRO A 189 0.78 -22.88 -34.66
N LYS A 190 2.10 -22.65 -34.81
CA LYS A 190 3.08 -23.69 -35.10
C LYS A 190 3.26 -24.58 -33.86
N LYS A 191 2.97 -25.87 -34.01
CA LYS A 191 3.30 -26.97 -33.07
C LYS A 191 4.79 -26.89 -32.71
N LYS A 192 5.09 -26.78 -31.41
CA LYS A 192 6.45 -27.04 -30.89
C LYS A 192 6.60 -28.53 -30.58
N PRO A 193 7.74 -29.15 -30.96
CA PRO A 193 8.05 -30.54 -30.65
C PRO A 193 8.42 -30.71 -29.15
N ALA A 194 8.02 -31.85 -28.60
CA ALA A 194 8.28 -32.26 -27.22
C ALA A 194 9.78 -32.46 -26.96
N PRO A 195 10.35 -31.91 -25.86
CA PRO A 195 11.65 -32.34 -25.37
C PRO A 195 11.52 -33.54 -24.41
N LYS A 196 12.41 -34.49 -24.66
CA LYS A 196 12.56 -35.82 -24.08
C LYS A 196 12.70 -35.81 -22.55
N LYS A 197 12.01 -36.74 -21.90
CA LYS A 197 12.22 -37.14 -20.50
C LYS A 197 13.68 -37.62 -20.34
N LYS A 198 14.49 -36.92 -19.54
CA LYS A 198 15.71 -37.50 -18.96
C LYS A 198 15.33 -38.14 -17.64
N ALA A 199 15.49 -39.46 -17.58
CA ALA A 199 15.48 -40.24 -16.36
C ALA A 199 16.70 -39.84 -15.51
N VAL A 200 16.45 -39.40 -14.27
CA VAL A 200 17.50 -39.25 -13.25
C VAL A 200 17.21 -40.30 -12.19
N GLN A 201 18.18 -41.19 -12.02
CA GLN A 201 18.18 -42.27 -11.04
C GLN A 201 18.26 -41.72 -9.60
N PRO A 202 17.66 -42.40 -8.61
CA PRO A 202 17.79 -42.02 -7.20
C PRO A 202 19.11 -42.57 -6.62
N VAL A 203 20.01 -41.67 -6.22
CA VAL A 203 21.18 -42.04 -5.41
C VAL A 203 20.77 -42.04 -3.93
N LEU A 204 20.60 -43.25 -3.42
CA LEU A 204 20.65 -43.61 -2.01
C LEU A 204 22.01 -43.22 -1.41
N LYS A 205 22.03 -42.36 -0.38
CA LYS A 205 23.05 -42.44 0.69
C LYS A 205 22.43 -42.13 2.05
N THR A 206 22.24 -43.22 2.77
CA THR A 206 22.08 -43.33 4.22
C THR A 206 23.25 -42.67 4.96
N LYS A 207 22.95 -41.87 6.00
CA LYS A 207 23.87 -41.63 7.11
C LYS A 207 23.11 -41.74 8.44
N ALA A 208 23.82 -42.40 9.35
CA ALA A 208 23.40 -43.04 10.58
C ALA A 208 22.95 -42.09 11.72
N PRO A 209 22.31 -42.62 12.77
CA PRO A 209 21.69 -41.85 13.83
C PRO A 209 22.71 -41.42 14.91
N VAL A 210 22.64 -40.15 15.31
CA VAL A 210 23.37 -39.63 16.47
C VAL A 210 22.51 -39.84 17.72
N LYS A 211 23.12 -40.48 18.72
CA LYS A 211 22.55 -40.78 20.05
C LYS A 211 22.23 -39.51 20.85
N PRO A 212 21.26 -39.58 21.79
CA PRO A 212 20.86 -38.47 22.64
C PRO A 212 21.77 -38.34 23.86
N VAL A 213 22.22 -37.13 24.19
CA VAL A 213 22.98 -36.85 25.41
C VAL A 213 22.32 -35.72 26.21
N ALA A 214 22.08 -36.06 27.48
CA ALA A 214 22.02 -35.23 28.68
C ALA A 214 20.78 -34.35 28.97
N LYS A 215 20.01 -34.90 29.94
CA LYS A 215 19.27 -34.20 31.01
C LYS A 215 20.05 -33.02 31.61
N MET A 216 19.40 -31.86 31.74
CA MET A 216 19.59 -30.89 32.84
C MET A 216 18.19 -30.38 33.22
N LYS A 217 17.56 -30.94 34.25
CA LYS A 217 17.53 -30.50 35.65
C LYS A 217 17.28 -28.99 35.85
N ALA A 218 16.02 -28.71 36.20
CA ALA A 218 15.52 -27.89 37.31
C ALA A 218 15.79 -26.36 37.39
N LYS A 219 14.66 -25.64 37.44
CA LYS A 219 14.37 -24.34 38.07
C LYS A 219 15.20 -24.03 39.34
N PRO A 220 15.39 -22.73 39.66
CA PRO A 220 14.47 -22.09 40.61
C PRO A 220 13.93 -20.71 40.16
N ALA A 221 12.89 -20.31 40.89
CA ALA A 221 11.97 -19.19 40.72
C ALA A 221 12.57 -17.82 41.13
N PRO A 222 11.81 -16.70 41.05
CA PRO A 222 12.32 -15.36 40.76
C PRO A 222 12.71 -14.55 42.01
N GLN A 223 13.73 -13.71 41.89
CA GLN A 223 14.01 -12.66 42.86
C GLN A 223 13.35 -11.35 42.42
N ALA A 224 12.49 -10.86 43.29
CA ALA A 224 11.93 -9.52 43.30
C ALA A 224 13.04 -8.46 43.32
N ARG A 225 12.87 -7.38 42.56
CA ARG A 225 13.67 -6.17 42.76
C ARG A 225 12.79 -4.93 42.80
N ALA A 226 13.08 -4.15 43.83
CA ALA A 226 12.26 -3.13 44.43
C ALA A 226 12.13 -1.87 43.57
N GLN A 227 11.00 -1.21 43.78
CA GLN A 227 10.67 0.13 43.33
C GLN A 227 11.60 1.15 44.00
N GLY A 228 12.42 1.84 43.19
CA GLY A 228 13.18 3.00 43.62
C GLY A 228 12.42 4.28 43.31
N LYS A 229 11.81 4.88 44.35
CA LYS A 229 11.32 6.27 44.35
C LYS A 229 12.48 7.23 44.13
N GLN A 230 12.46 8.02 43.06
CA GLN A 230 13.24 9.25 42.98
C GLN A 230 12.33 10.47 43.02
N LYS A 231 12.26 11.06 44.22
CA LYS A 231 11.92 12.47 44.43
C LYS A 231 12.97 13.31 43.70
N ARG A 232 12.56 14.22 42.82
CA ARG A 232 13.38 15.37 42.46
C ARG A 232 12.63 16.66 42.71
N ALA A 233 13.29 17.48 43.52
CA ALA A 233 12.82 18.72 44.10
C ALA A 233 12.66 19.80 43.03
N SER A 234 11.60 20.56 43.22
CA SER A 234 11.41 21.92 42.73
C SER A 234 12.54 22.83 43.23
N LYS A 235 13.30 23.42 42.30
CA LYS A 235 14.06 24.64 42.58
C LYS A 235 13.56 25.78 41.69
N LYS A 236 13.03 26.76 42.41
CA LYS A 236 12.50 28.06 42.03
C LYS A 236 13.69 29.03 41.98
N ALA A 237 13.92 29.68 40.84
CA ALA A 237 14.78 30.86 40.69
C ALA A 237 14.18 31.66 39.53
N LYS A 238 13.31 32.64 39.78
CA LYS A 238 13.54 34.04 40.17
C LYS A 238 14.21 34.87 39.05
N ALA A 239 13.43 35.85 38.62
CA ALA A 239 13.61 36.87 37.61
C ALA A 239 14.95 37.60 37.60
N THR A 240 15.37 38.05 36.41
CA THR A 240 16.02 39.35 36.18
C THR A 240 15.79 39.73 34.71
N GLN A 241 15.03 40.80 34.45
CA GLN A 241 15.09 41.53 33.18
C GLN A 241 16.33 42.45 33.20
N PRO A 242 16.85 42.83 32.04
CA PRO A 242 16.88 44.28 31.80
C PRO A 242 16.42 44.69 30.39
N ALA A 243 15.80 45.86 30.37
CA ALA A 243 15.52 46.68 29.21
C ALA A 243 16.80 47.28 28.61
N GLY A 244 16.73 47.64 27.32
CA GLY A 244 17.75 48.36 26.55
C GLY A 244 17.68 47.94 25.08
N VAL A 245 16.84 48.55 24.24
CA VAL A 245 17.17 49.72 23.39
C VAL A 245 18.52 49.54 22.68
N LEU A 246 18.51 49.26 21.37
CA LEU A 246 19.15 50.09 20.34
C LEU A 246 18.93 49.48 18.94
N ASN A 247 18.27 50.26 18.08
CA ASN A 247 18.31 50.14 16.62
C ASN A 247 19.74 50.36 16.12
N PRO A 248 20.22 49.60 15.11
CA PRO A 248 21.24 50.11 14.20
C PRO A 248 20.60 50.65 12.90
N PRO A 249 20.95 51.87 12.46
CA PRO A 249 20.57 52.38 11.15
C PRO A 249 21.47 51.75 10.08
N TRP A 250 20.90 51.00 9.13
CA TRP A 250 21.66 50.60 7.95
C TRP A 250 21.87 51.81 7.03
N ALA A 251 23.06 52.37 7.18
CA ALA A 251 23.63 53.38 6.31
C ALA A 251 23.81 52.84 4.88
N LYS A 252 23.53 53.74 3.94
CA LYS A 252 23.75 53.63 2.49
C LYS A 252 25.21 53.29 2.20
N ILE A 253 25.50 52.07 1.77
CA ILE A 253 26.77 51.73 1.13
C ILE A 253 26.66 52.12 -0.35
N LYS A 254 27.43 53.14 -0.71
CA LYS A 254 27.71 53.60 -2.07
C LYS A 254 28.33 52.46 -2.87
N ALA A 255 27.74 52.16 -4.02
CA ALA A 255 28.33 51.29 -5.03
C ALA A 255 29.53 51.99 -5.70
N PRO A 256 30.71 51.34 -5.82
CA PRO A 256 31.69 51.71 -6.83
C PRO A 256 31.33 51.09 -8.19
N ALA A 257 31.52 51.90 -9.23
CA ALA A 257 31.27 51.58 -10.62
C ALA A 257 32.13 50.40 -11.16
N PRO A 258 31.68 49.72 -12.22
CA PRO A 258 32.36 48.56 -12.79
C PRO A 258 33.53 48.96 -13.70
N ALA A 259 34.74 48.52 -13.35
CA ALA A 259 35.89 48.53 -14.25
C ALA A 259 35.90 47.26 -15.11
N THR A 260 35.67 47.49 -16.39
CA THR A 260 36.12 46.80 -17.61
C THR A 260 37.26 45.77 -17.47
N GLY A 261 37.09 44.61 -18.12
CA GLY A 261 38.21 43.77 -18.59
C GLY A 261 37.92 42.26 -18.73
N PRO A 262 37.66 41.74 -19.95
CA PRO A 262 37.41 40.33 -20.20
C PRO A 262 38.66 39.63 -20.78
N LYS A 263 39.21 38.65 -20.07
CA LYS A 263 40.00 37.54 -20.64
C LYS A 263 40.27 36.54 -19.53
N ILE A 264 40.36 35.25 -19.87
CA ILE A 264 40.56 34.11 -18.95
C ILE A 264 39.24 33.56 -18.35
N ARG A 265 38.35 33.04 -19.21
CA ARG A 265 37.37 32.03 -18.75
C ARG A 265 36.86 31.14 -19.88
N GLU A 266 37.76 30.44 -20.56
CA GLU A 266 37.38 29.43 -21.56
C GLU A 266 37.94 28.02 -21.27
N GLU A 267 38.93 27.89 -20.38
CA GLU A 267 39.48 26.56 -20.03
C GLU A 267 38.70 25.79 -18.95
N ALA A 268 37.84 26.42 -18.17
CA ALA A 268 37.05 25.72 -17.14
C ALA A 268 35.80 25.01 -17.69
N ARG A 269 35.50 25.11 -19.00
CA ARG A 269 34.31 24.52 -19.61
C ARG A 269 34.56 23.18 -20.34
N GLN A 270 35.82 22.78 -20.51
CA GLN A 270 36.17 21.55 -21.24
C GLN A 270 36.42 20.31 -20.35
N VAL A 271 36.47 20.45 -19.02
CA VAL A 271 36.74 19.30 -18.12
C VAL A 271 35.48 18.51 -17.73
N ALA A 272 34.27 19.00 -18.03
CA ALA A 272 33.01 18.35 -17.62
C ALA A 272 32.46 17.30 -18.60
N GLN A 273 33.12 17.01 -19.73
CA GLN A 273 32.54 16.18 -20.81
C GLN A 273 33.07 14.74 -20.92
N LYS A 274 33.86 14.24 -19.96
CA LYS A 274 34.40 12.86 -20.00
C LYS A 274 33.83 11.89 -18.95
N ALA A 275 32.68 12.19 -18.35
CA ALA A 275 31.95 11.18 -17.57
C ALA A 275 31.10 10.34 -18.53
N ALA A 276 31.46 9.07 -18.71
CA ALA A 276 30.70 8.13 -19.53
C ALA A 276 29.21 8.11 -19.10
N PRO A 277 28.25 8.06 -20.04
CA PRO A 277 26.83 8.07 -19.71
C PRO A 277 26.50 6.83 -18.87
N VAL A 278 26.17 7.05 -17.60
CA VAL A 278 25.71 5.99 -16.70
C VAL A 278 24.43 5.40 -17.30
N VAL A 279 24.47 4.13 -17.69
CA VAL A 279 23.31 3.42 -18.23
C VAL A 279 22.32 3.19 -17.08
N ILE A 280 21.41 4.14 -16.90
CA ILE A 280 20.37 4.07 -15.87
C ILE A 280 19.28 3.10 -16.33
N SER A 281 18.94 2.14 -15.47
CA SER A 281 17.91 1.14 -15.73
C SER A 281 16.53 1.78 -15.94
N LYS A 282 15.66 1.14 -16.75
CA LYS A 282 14.30 1.64 -17.00
C LYS A 282 13.47 1.75 -15.71
N GLU A 283 13.63 0.80 -14.81
CA GLU A 283 12.91 0.77 -13.53
C GLU A 283 13.28 1.96 -12.64
N GLU A 284 14.56 2.35 -12.61
CA GLU A 284 15.02 3.49 -11.84
C GLU A 284 14.49 4.81 -12.38
N LYS A 285 14.37 4.95 -13.71
CA LYS A 285 13.74 6.13 -14.34
C LYS A 285 12.26 6.27 -13.96
N GLU A 286 11.52 5.16 -13.88
CA GLU A 286 10.11 5.18 -13.47
C GLU A 286 9.95 5.54 -11.99
N LYS A 287 10.81 4.99 -11.11
CA LYS A 287 10.87 5.37 -9.70
C LYS A 287 11.22 6.85 -9.53
N ALA A 288 12.24 7.34 -10.22
CA ALA A 288 12.64 8.75 -10.23
C ALA A 288 11.47 9.65 -10.64
N ALA A 289 10.73 9.28 -11.69
CA ALA A 289 9.58 10.04 -12.16
C ALA A 289 8.45 10.10 -11.11
N LYS A 290 8.20 9.01 -10.37
CA LYS A 290 7.20 9.00 -9.29
C LYS A 290 7.63 9.91 -8.13
N VAL A 291 8.87 9.79 -7.69
CA VAL A 291 9.43 10.60 -6.59
C VAL A 291 9.41 12.08 -6.94
N VAL A 292 9.92 12.46 -8.11
CA VAL A 292 9.92 13.85 -8.58
C VAL A 292 8.51 14.45 -8.57
N ARG A 293 7.51 13.74 -9.12
CA ARG A 293 6.11 14.21 -9.10
C ARG A 293 5.57 14.42 -7.69
N GLN A 294 6.03 13.63 -6.73
CA GLN A 294 5.53 13.73 -5.37
C GLN A 294 6.22 14.87 -4.60
N VAL A 295 7.51 15.10 -4.82
CA VAL A 295 8.21 16.30 -4.33
C VAL A 295 7.56 17.57 -4.89
N GLU A 296 7.22 17.60 -6.17
CA GLU A 296 6.53 18.75 -6.79
C GLU A 296 5.17 19.07 -6.17
N ARG A 297 4.48 18.04 -5.67
CA ARG A 297 3.18 18.18 -5.01
C ARG A 297 3.31 18.55 -3.54
N SER A 298 4.47 18.41 -2.91
CA SER A 298 4.67 18.76 -1.51
C SER A 298 4.44 20.25 -1.25
N ASP A 299 3.94 20.59 -0.06
CA ASP A 299 3.77 21.98 0.35
C ASP A 299 5.12 22.69 0.49
N ALA A 300 6.16 21.99 0.98
CA ALA A 300 7.54 22.47 1.06
C ALA A 300 8.04 23.06 -0.28
N PHE A 301 7.91 22.31 -1.37
CA PHE A 301 8.34 22.79 -2.69
C PHE A 301 7.47 23.93 -3.21
N ARG A 302 6.15 23.90 -2.94
CA ARG A 302 5.25 25.01 -3.32
C ARG A 302 5.60 26.30 -2.58
N HIS A 303 5.99 26.22 -1.31
CA HIS A 303 6.47 27.37 -0.53
C HIS A 303 7.82 27.89 -1.06
N TYR A 304 8.75 26.98 -1.37
CA TYR A 304 10.02 27.35 -2.01
C TYR A 304 9.83 28.04 -3.35
N LYS A 305 8.94 27.53 -4.21
CA LYS A 305 8.67 28.13 -5.52
C LYS A 305 8.12 29.56 -5.43
N LYS A 306 7.37 29.88 -4.38
CA LYS A 306 6.82 31.24 -4.15
C LYS A 306 7.84 32.20 -3.53
N ASN A 307 8.61 31.73 -2.55
CA ASN A 307 9.44 32.59 -1.70
C ASN A 307 10.95 32.46 -1.96
N GLY A 308 11.35 31.51 -2.82
CA GLY A 308 12.74 31.15 -3.07
C GLY A 308 13.48 30.77 -1.79
N ARG A 309 14.72 31.25 -1.66
CA ARG A 309 15.56 31.03 -0.47
C ARG A 309 15.00 31.64 0.84
N LYS A 310 13.96 32.48 0.77
CA LYS A 310 13.28 33.03 1.95
C LYS A 310 12.10 32.19 2.44
N ALA A 311 11.84 31.04 1.80
CA ALA A 311 10.79 30.14 2.22
C ALA A 311 11.02 29.66 3.65
N ARG A 312 9.99 29.78 4.49
CA ARG A 312 9.96 29.16 5.81
C ARG A 312 9.32 27.80 5.64
N ILE A 313 10.14 26.75 5.64
CA ILE A 313 9.69 25.36 5.54
C ILE A 313 9.83 24.75 6.93
N SER A 314 8.78 24.12 7.43
CA SER A 314 8.82 23.43 8.72
C SER A 314 9.55 22.09 8.62
N GLU A 315 10.09 21.59 9.74
CA GLU A 315 10.69 20.24 9.80
C GLU A 315 9.67 19.17 9.39
N PHE A 316 8.40 19.35 9.76
CA PHE A 316 7.33 18.41 9.42
C PHE A 316 7.14 18.31 7.89
N GLU A 317 7.00 19.44 7.20
CA GLU A 317 6.86 19.45 5.73
C GLU A 317 8.10 18.87 5.03
N PHE A 318 9.28 19.12 5.58
CA PHE A 318 10.53 18.55 5.06
C PHE A 318 10.54 17.02 5.18
N ARG A 319 10.15 16.47 6.34
CA ARG A 319 10.09 15.02 6.55
C ARG A 319 8.98 14.33 5.77
N ASP A 320 7.81 14.96 5.67
CA ASP A 320 6.67 14.47 4.88
C ASP A 320 7.03 14.37 3.38
N MET A 321 7.69 15.41 2.85
CA MET A 321 8.22 15.39 1.48
C MET A 321 9.17 14.22 1.23
N LEU A 322 10.00 13.84 2.22
CA LEU A 322 10.94 12.72 2.13
C LEU A 322 10.30 11.36 2.41
N PHE A 323 9.00 11.30 2.68
CA PHE A 323 8.25 10.10 3.10
C PHE A 323 8.82 9.47 4.37
N THR A 324 9.15 10.31 5.35
CA THR A 324 9.76 9.89 6.61
C THR A 324 8.95 10.36 7.81
N THR A 325 9.05 9.65 8.93
CA THR A 325 8.42 10.02 10.20
C THR A 325 9.37 10.89 11.05
N MET A 326 8.84 11.52 12.12
CA MET A 326 9.63 12.33 13.07
C MET A 326 10.76 11.55 13.76
N GLU A 327 10.60 10.25 13.91
CA GLU A 327 11.58 9.35 14.53
C GLU A 327 12.70 8.90 13.58
N THR A 328 12.63 9.30 12.30
CA THR A 328 13.63 8.89 11.31
C THR A 328 14.98 9.52 11.64
N SER A 329 16.03 8.69 11.61
CA SER A 329 17.41 9.11 11.90
C SER A 329 17.96 10.09 10.86
N SER A 330 18.89 10.95 11.29
CA SER A 330 19.54 11.93 10.42
C SER A 330 20.27 11.31 9.23
N GLU A 331 20.83 10.11 9.42
CA GLU A 331 21.51 9.36 8.36
C GLU A 331 20.53 8.94 7.25
N THR A 332 19.35 8.43 7.61
CA THR A 332 18.32 8.06 6.64
C THR A 332 17.77 9.28 5.91
N LEU A 333 17.56 10.39 6.62
CA LEU A 333 17.14 11.65 6.00
C LEU A 333 18.16 12.11 4.94
N LYS A 334 19.46 12.10 5.28
CA LYS A 334 20.51 12.50 4.34
C LYS A 334 20.55 11.60 3.10
N ARG A 335 20.50 10.28 3.30
CA ARG A 335 20.43 9.31 2.18
C ARG A 335 19.23 9.56 1.27
N ASN A 336 18.06 9.91 1.84
CA ASN A 336 16.86 10.21 1.06
C ASN A 336 17.02 11.52 0.26
N VAL A 337 17.57 12.57 0.86
CA VAL A 337 17.88 13.83 0.16
C VAL A 337 18.83 13.57 -1.01
N ASP A 338 19.91 12.83 -0.79
CA ASP A 338 20.88 12.48 -1.83
C ASP A 338 20.25 11.66 -2.96
N ALA A 339 19.38 10.70 -2.63
CA ALA A 339 18.64 9.93 -3.63
C ALA A 339 17.71 10.82 -4.46
N PHE A 340 17.02 11.77 -3.82
CA PHE A 340 16.09 12.68 -4.50
C PHE A 340 16.85 13.65 -5.41
N LYS A 341 18.05 14.12 -5.01
CA LYS A 341 18.93 14.92 -5.87
C LYS A 341 19.34 14.16 -7.12
N ARG A 342 19.74 12.89 -6.97
CA ARG A 342 20.05 12.02 -8.13
C ARG A 342 18.84 11.90 -9.06
N TYR A 343 17.64 11.66 -8.52
CA TYR A 343 16.42 11.58 -9.33
C TYR A 343 16.08 12.89 -10.04
N ALA A 344 16.31 14.05 -9.40
CA ALA A 344 16.13 15.36 -10.02
C ALA A 344 17.08 15.55 -11.20
N VAL A 345 18.36 15.17 -11.05
CA VAL A 345 19.36 15.22 -12.13
C VAL A 345 18.99 14.28 -13.27
N MET A 346 18.58 13.04 -12.99
CA MET A 346 18.12 12.08 -14.01
C MET A 346 16.92 12.56 -14.84
N ARG A 347 16.13 13.49 -14.29
CA ARG A 347 14.95 14.07 -14.92
C ARG A 347 15.18 15.49 -15.44
N GLU A 348 16.43 15.96 -15.40
CA GLU A 348 16.84 17.29 -15.87
C GLU A 348 16.08 18.44 -15.17
N ARG A 349 15.73 18.24 -13.88
CA ARG A 349 15.00 19.23 -13.07
C ARG A 349 15.94 20.02 -12.17
N ALA A 350 16.57 21.04 -12.76
CA ALA A 350 17.48 21.94 -12.06
C ALA A 350 16.80 22.73 -10.92
N ASP A 351 15.50 23.04 -11.06
CA ASP A 351 14.70 23.72 -10.04
C ASP A 351 14.56 22.88 -8.76
N LEU A 352 14.33 21.57 -8.90
CA LEU A 352 14.25 20.64 -7.78
C LEU A 352 15.61 20.36 -7.16
N ALA A 353 16.68 20.28 -7.96
CA ALA A 353 18.03 20.16 -7.44
C ALA A 353 18.39 21.35 -6.54
N ALA A 354 18.16 22.58 -7.02
CA ALA A 354 18.40 23.80 -6.23
C ALA A 354 17.54 23.87 -4.96
N PHE A 355 16.30 23.39 -5.02
CA PHE A 355 15.44 23.27 -3.84
C PHE A 355 15.98 22.28 -2.81
N LEU A 356 16.44 21.10 -3.25
CA LEU A 356 17.00 20.10 -2.35
C LEU A 356 18.33 20.56 -1.74
N ASP A 357 19.14 21.32 -2.49
CA ASP A 357 20.33 22.01 -1.95
C ASP A 357 19.94 23.02 -0.86
N PHE A 358 18.90 23.83 -1.12
CA PHE A 358 18.36 24.75 -0.11
C PHE A 358 17.88 24.01 1.15
N CYS A 359 17.18 22.87 1.01
CA CYS A 359 16.78 22.07 2.16
C CYS A 359 17.97 21.50 2.93
N GLU A 360 19.05 21.08 2.26
CA GLU A 360 20.25 20.60 2.93
C GLU A 360 20.92 21.70 3.75
N GLU A 361 21.01 22.91 3.23
CA GLU A 361 21.53 24.08 3.94
C GLU A 361 20.63 24.44 5.15
N HIS A 362 19.31 24.51 4.94
CA HIS A 362 18.35 24.95 5.96
C HIS A 362 18.21 23.94 7.11
N PHE A 363 18.25 22.65 6.80
CA PHE A 363 18.13 21.55 7.77
C PHE A 363 19.47 20.89 8.11
N ALA A 364 20.59 21.57 7.90
CA ALA A 364 21.93 21.03 8.16
C ALA A 364 22.11 20.50 9.60
N ALA A 365 21.47 21.15 10.60
CA ALA A 365 21.50 20.70 11.98
C ALA A 365 20.79 19.33 12.18
N LEU A 366 19.75 19.07 11.37
CA LEU A 366 18.99 17.83 11.41
C LEU A 366 19.68 16.70 10.64
N LEU A 367 20.39 17.02 9.55
CA LEU A 367 21.07 16.04 8.70
C LEU A 367 22.43 15.60 9.25
N LYS A 368 23.05 16.39 10.13
CA LYS A 368 24.30 16.00 10.79
C LYS A 368 24.02 14.87 11.80
N PRO A 369 24.83 13.80 11.83
CA PRO A 369 24.73 12.80 12.88
C PRO A 369 24.99 13.49 14.23
N LYS A 370 24.05 13.33 15.18
CA LYS A 370 24.31 13.75 16.55
C LYS A 370 25.50 12.94 17.04
N ALA A 371 26.61 13.61 17.33
CA ALA A 371 27.80 12.97 17.86
C ALA A 371 27.37 12.11 19.04
N LYS A 372 27.61 10.79 18.96
CA LYS A 372 27.26 9.87 20.03
C LYS A 372 27.99 10.37 21.27
N PHE A 373 27.26 10.87 22.24
CA PHE A 373 27.81 11.19 23.56
C PHE A 373 28.35 9.87 24.10
N LYS A 374 29.67 9.67 24.03
CA LYS A 374 30.34 8.54 24.69
C LYS A 374 30.04 8.74 26.18
N ARG A 375 29.13 7.90 26.70
CA ARG A 375 28.89 7.80 28.13
C ARG A 375 30.00 7.03 28.78
#